data_AF-A0A6I8VE98-F1
#
_entry.id   AF-A0A6I8VE98-F1
#
_cell.length_a   1.000
_cell.length_b   1.000
_cell.length_c   1.000
_cell.angle_alpha   90.00
_cell.angle_beta   90.00
_cell.angle_gamma   90.00
#
_symmetry.space_group_name_H-M   'P 1'
#
loop_
_entity.id
_entity.type
_entity.pdbx_description
1 polymer ?
#
loop_
_entity_poly.entity_id
_entity_poly.type
_entity_poly.pdbx_seq_one_letter_code
_entity_poly.pdbx_strand_id
1 'polypeptide(L)' 'MYSVERKYHASINWVCTKNSNLLIRCPARCVTNTNDNSIKLSHRSHNHAANLFKVHKPRQFTRQRRRHRRSVP' A
#
# COMPACT_ATOMS: atom_id res chain seq x y z
N MET A 1 5.16 -0.49 5.95
CA MET A 1 6.38 -0.55 5.12
C MET A 1 7.04 -1.92 5.30
N TYR A 2 7.69 -2.45 4.27
CA TYR A 2 8.32 -3.77 4.26
C TYR A 2 9.85 -3.65 4.14
N SER A 3 10.57 -4.66 4.66
CA SER A 3 12.03 -4.84 4.56
C SER A 3 12.34 -6.25 4.06
N VAL A 4 13.50 -6.41 3.43
CA VAL A 4 13.94 -7.72 2.91
C VAL A 4 14.22 -8.68 4.06
N GLU A 5 13.62 -9.86 4.03
CA GLU A 5 13.97 -10.97 4.93
C GLU A 5 14.94 -11.93 4.26
N ARG A 6 14.65 -12.34 3.03
CA ARG A 6 15.47 -13.30 2.28
C ARG A 6 15.37 -13.05 0.78
N LYS A 7 16.50 -13.14 0.07
CA LYS A 7 16.57 -13.05 -1.38
C LYS A 7 16.85 -14.43 -1.97
N TYR A 8 16.11 -14.78 -3.01
CA TYR A 8 16.32 -15.93 -3.86
C TYR A 8 16.64 -15.46 -5.28
N HIS A 9 17.04 -16.39 -6.15
CA HIS A 9 17.36 -16.08 -7.55
C HIS A 9 16.18 -15.43 -8.29
N ALA A 10 14.97 -15.99 -8.12
CA ALA A 10 13.77 -15.53 -8.82
C ALA A 10 12.80 -14.75 -7.93
N SER A 11 13.02 -14.66 -6.62
CA SER A 11 12.05 -14.04 -5.71
C SER A 11 12.69 -13.40 -4.49
N ILE A 12 11.98 -12.45 -3.89
CA ILE A 12 12.39 -11.81 -2.65
C ILE A 12 11.25 -11.91 -1.64
N ASN A 13 11.56 -12.44 -0.46
CA ASN A 13 10.65 -12.45 0.68
C ASN A 13 10.81 -11.16 1.46
N TRP A 14 9.69 -10.49 1.67
CA TRP A 14 9.59 -9.23 2.39
C TRP A 14 8.76 -9.42 3.67
N VAL A 15 9.20 -8.79 4.74
CA VAL A 15 8.51 -8.75 6.04
C VAL A 15 8.19 -7.31 6.41
N CYS A 16 7.14 -7.08 7.19
CA CYS A 16 6.89 -5.75 7.72
C CYS A 16 8.09 -5.27 8.57
N THR A 17 8.44 -3.98 8.47
CA THR A 17 9.50 -3.36 9.28
C THR A 17 9.24 -3.43 10.79
N LYS A 18 7.98 -3.64 11.21
CA LYS A 18 7.58 -3.83 12.61
C LYS A 18 7.60 -5.30 13.06
N ASN A 19 8.08 -6.23 12.22
CA ASN A 19 8.21 -7.65 12.58
C ASN A 19 9.25 -7.88 13.69
N SER A 20 10.33 -7.10 13.76
CA SER A 20 11.35 -7.21 14.81
C SER A 20 10.98 -6.55 16.14
N ASN A 21 9.90 -5.77 16.17
CA ASN A 21 9.43 -5.15 17.41
C ASN A 21 8.75 -6.20 18.28
N LEU A 22 9.28 -6.48 19.48
CA LEU A 22 8.76 -7.55 20.35
C LEU A 22 7.33 -7.29 20.87
N LEU A 23 6.90 -6.04 20.95
CA LEU A 23 5.58 -5.67 21.45
C LEU A 23 4.47 -5.83 20.39
N ILE A 24 4.80 -5.60 19.12
CA ILE A 24 3.84 -5.64 18.01
C ILE A 24 4.01 -6.90 17.15
N ARG A 25 5.27 -7.31 16.91
CA ARG A 25 5.70 -8.43 16.07
C ARG A 25 4.80 -8.65 14.85
N CYS A 26 4.82 -7.68 13.94
CA CYS A 26 3.88 -7.66 12.83
C CYS A 26 4.02 -8.89 11.91
N PRO A 27 2.93 -9.65 11.67
CA PRO A 27 3.01 -10.88 10.89
C PRO A 27 2.91 -10.67 9.37
N ALA A 28 2.68 -9.44 8.92
CA ALA A 28 2.47 -9.12 7.52
C ALA A 28 3.72 -9.40 6.67
N ARG A 29 3.53 -10.14 5.58
CA ARG A 29 4.57 -10.62 4.66
C ARG A 29 4.13 -10.47 3.22
N CYS A 30 5.08 -10.34 2.31
CA CYS A 30 4.82 -10.47 0.88
C CYS A 30 6.04 -11.03 0.14
N VAL A 31 5.81 -11.52 -1.07
CA VAL A 31 6.85 -12.05 -1.95
C VAL A 31 6.78 -11.32 -3.27
N THR A 32 7.90 -10.83 -3.76
CA THR A 32 8.02 -10.30 -5.13
C THR A 32 8.73 -11.33 -5.99
N ASN A 33 8.17 -11.64 -7.16
CA ASN A 33 8.80 -12.54 -8.12
C ASN A 33 9.38 -11.72 -9.28
N THR A 34 10.67 -11.91 -9.54
CA THR A 34 11.41 -11.15 -10.54
C THR A 34 11.05 -11.60 -11.96
N ASN A 35 10.65 -12.87 -12.13
CA ASN A 35 10.40 -13.44 -13.46
C ASN A 35 9.11 -12.90 -14.10
N ASP A 36 8.04 -12.81 -13.31
CA ASP A 36 6.71 -12.35 -13.73
C ASP A 36 6.36 -10.95 -13.18
N ASN A 37 7.33 -10.28 -12.55
CA ASN A 37 7.19 -8.96 -11.92
C ASN A 37 5.95 -8.84 -11.02
N SER A 38 5.57 -9.95 -10.37
CA SER A 38 4.35 -10.07 -9.58
C SER A 38 4.62 -9.92 -8.09
N ILE A 39 3.57 -9.53 -7.37
CA ILE A 39 3.61 -9.40 -5.92
C ILE A 39 2.54 -10.29 -5.32
N LYS A 40 2.94 -11.23 -4.46
CA LYS A 40 2.04 -12.07 -3.68
C LYS A 40 2.01 -11.57 -2.24
N LEU A 41 0.89 -10.98 -1.86
CA LEU A 41 0.63 -10.58 -0.48
C LEU A 41 0.26 -11.83 0.34
N SER A 42 0.79 -11.93 1.56
CA SER A 42 0.32 -12.94 2.50
C SER A 42 -1.11 -12.61 2.95
N HIS A 43 -1.87 -13.64 3.35
CA HIS A 43 -3.17 -13.47 3.98
C HIS A 43 -3.11 -12.74 5.34
N ARG A 44 -1.92 -12.66 5.97
CA ARG A 44 -1.77 -12.00 7.27
C ARG A 44 -1.68 -10.48 7.11
N SER A 45 -2.69 -9.78 7.65
CA SER A 45 -2.75 -8.33 7.68
C SER A 45 -1.80 -7.72 8.72
N HIS A 46 -1.56 -6.42 8.61
CA HIS A 46 -0.85 -5.66 9.64
C HIS A 46 -1.70 -5.57 10.91
N ASN A 47 -1.07 -5.78 12.07
CA ASN A 47 -1.67 -5.63 13.39
C ASN A 47 -1.33 -4.30 14.07
N HIS A 48 -0.92 -3.30 13.27
CA HIS A 48 -0.61 -1.96 13.73
C HIS A 48 -1.10 -0.96 12.70
N ALA A 49 -1.26 0.30 13.12
CA ALA A 49 -1.60 1.37 12.21
C ALA A 49 -0.56 1.42 11.08
N ALA A 50 -1.03 1.46 9.83
CA ALA A 50 -0.19 1.88 8.74
C ALA A 50 0.17 3.34 9.03
N ASN A 51 1.47 3.68 9.08
CA ASN A 51 1.87 5.07 8.91
C ASN A 51 1.36 5.46 7.53
N LEU A 52 0.16 6.04 7.51
CA LEU A 52 -0.46 6.62 6.34
C LEU A 52 0.48 7.73 5.90
N PHE A 53 1.40 7.41 5.00
CA PHE A 53 1.82 8.41 4.04
C PHE A 53 0.50 8.86 3.42
N LYS A 54 0.03 10.06 3.82
CA LYS A 54 -1.09 10.71 3.16
C LYS A 54 -0.69 10.77 1.70
N VAL A 55 -1.19 9.84 0.90
CA VAL A 55 -1.10 9.91 -0.55
C VAL A 55 -1.65 11.30 -0.87
N HIS A 56 -0.78 12.19 -1.33
CA HIS A 56 -1.22 13.49 -1.82
C HIS A 56 -2.22 13.18 -2.92
N LYS A 57 -3.52 13.31 -2.62
CA LYS A 57 -4.57 13.21 -3.63
C LYS A 57 -4.16 14.18 -4.73
N PRO A 58 -3.95 13.76 -5.98
CA PRO A 58 -3.75 14.72 -7.06
C PRO A 58 -4.98 15.63 -7.03
N ARG A 59 -4.73 16.93 -6.86
CA ARG A 59 -5.76 17.96 -6.84
C ARG A 59 -6.48 17.86 -8.17
N GLN A 60 -7.63 17.19 -8.21
CA GLN A 60 -8.46 17.17 -9.40
C GLN A 60 -8.76 18.62 -9.72
N PHE A 61 -8.15 19.12 -10.80
CA PHE A 61 -8.49 20.40 -11.39
C PHE A 61 -9.98 20.34 -11.70
N THR A 62 -10.81 20.99 -10.89
CA THR A 62 -12.22 21.23 -11.15
C THR A 62 -12.32 22.21 -12.31
N ARG A 63 -12.08 21.70 -13.52
CA ARG A 63 -12.35 22.39 -14.75
C ARG A 63 -13.61 21.75 -15.34
N GLN A 64 -14.62 22.60 -15.56
CA GLN A 64 -15.91 22.35 -16.22
C GLN A 64 -17.05 21.96 -15.27
N ARG A 65 -18.21 22.63 -15.23
CA ARG A 65 -18.77 23.71 -16.07
C ARG A 65 -19.87 24.42 -15.27
N ARG A 66 -19.80 25.75 -15.21
CA ARG A 66 -20.99 26.62 -15.03
C ARG A 66 -21.96 26.31 -16.17
N ARG A 67 -23.14 25.75 -15.87
CA ARG A 67 -24.39 25.67 -16.66
C ARG A 67 -25.27 24.68 -15.85
N HIS A 68 -26.31 25.04 -15.14
CA HIS A 68 -27.45 25.88 -15.51
C HIS A 68 -27.94 26.67 -14.28
N ARG A 69 -28.09 27.99 -14.46
CA ARG A 69 -29.03 28.82 -13.69
C ARG A 69 -30.37 28.78 -14.43
N ARG A 70 -31.45 28.85 -13.64
CA ARG A 70 -32.90 28.98 -14.00
C ARG A 70 -33.55 27.62 -14.30
N SER A 71 -34.65 27.23 -13.67
CA SER A 71 -35.77 28.03 -13.12
C SER A 71 -36.60 27.18 -12.12
N VAL A 72 -37.13 27.82 -11.07
CA VAL A 72 -38.16 27.28 -10.16
C VAL A 72 -39.06 28.46 -9.75
N PRO A 73 -40.34 28.20 -9.43
CA PRO A 73 -41.50 28.04 -10.31
C PRO A 73 -42.03 29.37 -10.86
#